data_AF-A0A1I1ZUK5-F1
#
_entry.id   AF-A0A1I1ZUK5-F1
#
_cell.length_a   1.000
_cell.length_b   1.000
_cell.length_c   1.000
_cell.angle_alpha   90.00
_cell.angle_beta   90.00
_cell.angle_gamma   90.00
#
_symmetry.space_group_name_H-M   'P 1'
#
loop_
_entity.id
_entity.type
_entity.pdbx_description
1 polymer ?
#
loop_
_entity_poly.entity_id
_entity_poly.type
_entity_poly.pdbx_seq_one_letter_code
_entity_poly.pdbx_strand_id
1 'polypeptide(L)' 'MKSTLDQLARQMVGEENPINDNLRKLIHKGREVRAVKEARDTLGLSLAEGKEYVDALKREKRE' A
#
# COMPACT_ATOMS: atom_id res chain seq x y z
N MET A 1 30.48 9.90 -15.10
CA MET A 1 30.05 8.82 -14.19
C MET A 1 29.05 9.40 -13.19
N LYS A 2 27.75 9.06 -13.30
CA LYS A 2 26.63 9.24 -12.33
C LYS A 2 25.30 9.15 -13.10
N SER A 3 24.90 7.97 -13.58
CA SER A 3 23.63 7.84 -14.32
C SER A 3 22.93 6.49 -14.16
N THR A 4 23.20 5.75 -13.09
CA THR A 4 22.55 4.45 -12.81
C THR A 4 21.64 4.47 -11.58
N LEU A 5 21.77 5.45 -10.69
CA LEU A 5 20.89 5.59 -9.53
C LEU A 5 19.56 6.31 -9.85
N ASP A 6 19.57 7.25 -10.81
CA ASP A 6 18.38 7.99 -11.21
C ASP A 6 17.41 7.15 -12.09
N GLN A 7 17.96 6.16 -12.81
CA GLN A 7 17.17 5.30 -13.69
C GLN A 7 16.35 4.23 -12.94
N LEU A 8 16.77 3.88 -11.71
CA LEU A 8 16.05 2.94 -10.85
C LEU A 8 14.84 3.60 -10.17
N ALA A 9 14.92 4.89 -9.82
CA ALA A 9 13.80 5.63 -9.25
C ALA A 9 12.62 5.79 -10.23
N ARG A 10 12.90 5.77 -11.54
CA ARG A 10 11.88 5.88 -12.60
C ARG A 10 11.09 4.58 -12.87
N GLN A 11 11.58 3.42 -12.43
CA GLN A 11 10.82 2.16 -12.55
C GLN A 11 9.87 1.93 -11.35
N MET A 12 10.05 2.65 -10.24
CA MET A 12 9.23 2.53 -9.03
C MET A 12 7.95 3.36 -9.05
N VAL A 13 7.53 3.87 -10.22
CA VAL A 13 6.24 4.58 -10.38
C VAL A 13 5.09 3.60 -10.69
N GLY A 14 5.39 2.31 -10.90
CA GLY A 14 4.39 1.26 -11.13
C GLY A 14 4.48 0.07 -10.17
N GLU A 15 5.43 0.06 -9.24
CA GLU A 15 5.53 -1.01 -8.25
C GLU A 15 4.65 -0.62 -7.07
N GLU A 16 3.35 -0.91 -7.19
CA GLU A 16 2.47 -0.89 -6.02
C GLU A 16 3.18 -1.66 -4.90
N ASN A 17 3.41 -0.98 -3.78
CA ASN A 17 4.15 -1.53 -2.66
C ASN A 17 3.56 -2.92 -2.37
N PRO A 18 4.34 -4.02 -2.26
CA PRO A 18 3.80 -5.39 -2.26
C PRO A 18 2.80 -5.67 -1.12
N ILE A 19 2.78 -4.79 -0.12
CA ILE A 19 1.76 -4.72 0.92
C ILE A 19 0.35 -4.47 0.35
N ASN A 20 0.18 -3.70 -0.73
CA ASN A 20 -1.13 -3.34 -1.33
C ASN A 20 -1.91 -4.55 -1.79
N ASP A 21 -1.26 -5.51 -2.45
CA ASP A 21 -1.87 -6.78 -2.81
C ASP A 21 -2.38 -7.54 -1.59
N ASN A 22 -1.59 -7.54 -0.51
CA ASN A 22 -1.95 -8.23 0.72
C ASN A 22 -3.08 -7.51 1.46
N LEU A 23 -3.04 -6.18 1.51
CA LEU A 23 -4.09 -5.33 2.05
C LEU A 23 -5.40 -5.50 1.28
N ARG A 24 -5.38 -5.48 -0.06
CA ARG A 24 -6.55 -5.75 -0.92
C ARG A 24 -7.12 -7.14 -0.65
N LYS A 25 -6.29 -8.17 -0.48
CA LYS A 25 -6.72 -9.53 -0.08
C LYS A 25 -7.36 -9.54 1.31
N LEU A 26 -6.79 -8.84 2.28
CA LEU A 26 -7.33 -8.73 3.63
C LEU A 26 -8.67 -8.00 3.64
N ILE A 27 -8.79 -6.88 2.93
CA ILE A 27 -10.03 -6.12 2.73
C ILE A 27 -11.10 -7.01 2.10
N HIS A 28 -10.76 -7.75 1.04
CA HIS A 28 -11.71 -8.64 0.37
C HIS A 28 -12.18 -9.79 1.26
N LYS A 29 -11.34 -10.25 2.19
CA LYS A 29 -11.70 -11.25 3.20
C LYS A 29 -12.48 -10.66 4.40
N GLY A 30 -12.84 -9.38 4.37
CA GLY A 30 -13.50 -8.68 5.49
C GLY A 30 -12.58 -8.44 6.70
N ARG A 31 -11.26 -8.57 6.53
CA ARG A 31 -10.25 -8.44 7.60
C ARG A 31 -9.67 -7.02 7.63
N GLU A 32 -10.53 -6.01 7.66
CA GLU A 32 -10.12 -4.59 7.62
C GLU A 32 -9.18 -4.22 8.78
N VAL A 33 -9.46 -4.69 10.00
CA VAL A 33 -8.59 -4.45 11.17
C VAL A 33 -7.17 -4.98 10.96
N ARG A 34 -7.03 -6.14 10.30
CA ARG A 34 -5.71 -6.70 9.96
C ARG A 34 -5.05 -5.88 8.86
N ALA A 35 -5.78 -5.44 7.85
CA ALA A 35 -5.26 -4.58 6.80
C ALA A 35 -4.71 -3.27 7.40
N VAL A 36 -5.47 -2.62 8.28
CA VAL A 36 -5.01 -1.39 8.96
C VAL A 36 -3.76 -1.66 9.78
N LYS A 37 -3.69 -2.79 10.49
CA LYS A 37 -2.51 -3.15 11.26
C LYS A 37 -1.29 -3.35 10.35
N GLU A 38 -1.43 -4.09 9.26
CA GLU A 38 -0.33 -4.38 8.32
C GLU A 38 0.16 -3.11 7.60
N ALA A 39 -0.77 -2.23 7.20
CA ALA A 39 -0.45 -0.93 6.63
C ALA A 39 0.37 -0.09 7.63
N ARG A 40 -0.02 -0.06 8.89
CA ARG A 40 0.72 0.67 9.94
C ARG A 40 2.09 0.09 10.22
N ASP A 41 2.20 -1.24 10.35
CA ASP A 41 3.48 -1.91 10.65
C ASP A 41 4.47 -1.75 9.49
N THR A 42 3.99 -1.84 8.25
CA THR A 42 4.84 -1.85 7.05
C THR A 42 5.16 -0.45 6.54
N LEU A 43 4.19 0.45 6.56
CA LEU A 43 4.33 1.81 6.05
C LEU A 43 4.65 2.82 7.17
N GLY A 44 4.69 2.39 8.43
CA GLY A 44 4.94 3.25 9.58
C GLY A 44 3.78 4.23 9.87
N LEU A 45 2.58 3.97 9.35
CA LEU A 45 1.45 4.87 9.42
C LEU A 45 0.83 4.94 10.82
N SER A 46 0.24 6.09 11.13
CA SER A 46 -0.59 6.26 12.32
C SER A 46 -1.92 5.51 12.21
N LEU A 47 -2.66 5.37 13.32
CA LEU A 47 -3.97 4.70 13.34
C LEU A 47 -4.96 5.28 12.31
N ALA A 48 -5.02 6.61 12.23
CA ALA A 48 -5.87 7.32 11.29
C ALA A 48 -5.42 7.07 9.84
N GLU A 49 -4.12 7.22 9.57
CA GLU A 49 -3.56 7.05 8.23
C GLU A 49 -3.67 5.61 7.72
N GLY A 50 -3.40 4.61 8.56
CA GLY A 50 -3.58 3.21 8.19
C GLY A 50 -5.03 2.88 7.84
N LYS A 51 -6.00 3.51 8.52
CA LYS A 51 -7.42 3.40 8.18
C LYS A 51 -7.72 4.08 6.86
N GLU A 52 -7.24 5.30 6.66
CA GLU A 52 -7.46 6.05 5.42
C GLU A 52 -6.86 5.35 4.20
N TYR A 53 -5.66 4.77 4.36
CA TYR A 53 -4.99 3.97 3.34
C TYR A 53 -5.81 2.74 2.92
N VAL A 54 -6.32 2.00 3.90
CA VAL A 54 -7.18 0.83 3.67
C VAL A 54 -8.52 1.22 3.05
N ASP A 55 -9.09 2.36 3.45
CA ASP A 55 -10.33 2.90 2.87
C ASP A 55 -10.11 3.32 1.40
N ALA A 56 -8.97 3.95 1.09
CA ALA A 56 -8.57 4.32 -0.26
C ALA A 56 -8.43 3.07 -1.16
N LEU A 57 -7.69 2.05 -0.69
CA LEU A 57 -7.54 0.77 -1.39
C LEU A 57 -8.88 0.06 -1.64
N LYS A 58 -9.85 0.23 -0.73
CA LYS A 58 -11.20 -0.32 -0.87
C LYS A 58 -12.01 0.43 -1.94
N ARG A 59 -11.78 1.74 -2.10
CA ARG A 59 -12.46 2.61 -3.08
C ARG A 59 -11.91 2.44 -4.49
N GLU A 60 -10.61 2.19 -4.64
CA GLU A 60 -9.96 1.95 -5.94
C GLU A 60 -10.49 0.70 -6.65
N LYS A 61 -11.08 -0.27 -5.93
CA LYS A 61 -11.61 -1.51 -6.53
C LYS A 61 -12.96 -1.35 -7.27
N ARG A 62 -13.30 -0.14 -7.71
CA ARG A 62 -14.50 0.18 -8.50
C ARG A 62 -14.11 0.62 -9.92
N GLU A 63 -13.54 -0.29 -10.72
CA GLU A 63 -13.56 -0.21 -12.19
C GLU A 63 -13.77 -1.61 -12.76
#